data_AF-A0A3M1GII1-F1
#
_entry.id   AF-A0A3M1GII1-F1
#
_cell.length_a   1.000
_cell.length_b   1.000
_cell.length_c   1.000
_cell.angle_alpha   90.00
_cell.angle_beta   90.00
_cell.angle_gamma   90.00
#
_symmetry.space_group_name_H-M   'P 1'
#
loop_
_entity.id
_entity.type
_entity.pdbx_description
1 polymer ?
#
loop_
_entity_poly.entity_id
_entity_poly.type
_entity_poly.pdbx_seq_one_letter_code
_entity_poly.pdbx_strand_id
1 'polypeptide(L)'
;MSANRILTLALLFLLWSILPASAVAQAPPGGVIVSYPAAEPQEDSMALSVFFTVVDTEGRPISRPGIETVTIQLLGGSSPPIPASYADPQTPFFIALVLDASGSMANVMPKVREAAQQAIDNAPTSARVAVIKFNDLSIDDQLRPIQNFTNDLVLVKGAINAIEAEPNAPTCLYNAAYKTIELLDEATQNPQERQAIILFTDGKDERADGSPCSQWKYDDVINRATRALPITPIHTIGLCADALCSNIKKEELRSMAKETAAFSASGSQENLGQLFGEIMEGLNSQLVAKASVYPRQGINQAVLSVKLRDADAPLTTTFSFFSDRDYNAPPPPVTAQITSLIYDGETDTYTVALSVTSPENLQKVVVEVWDEKGGTQVPPRPGIRQPGGRHAVRAARQGAGRRAGIQLPGQSGG
;
A
#
# COMPACT_ATOMS: atom_id res chain seq x y z
N MET A 1 -39.38 -21.22 -57.79
CA MET A 1 -39.63 -20.47 -56.54
C MET A 1 -39.63 -21.48 -55.39
N SER A 2 -38.86 -21.42 -54.31
CA SER A 2 -37.54 -20.83 -54.01
C SER A 2 -37.04 -21.53 -52.74
N ALA A 3 -36.48 -22.75 -52.87
CA ALA A 3 -35.85 -23.47 -51.74
C ALA A 3 -34.47 -22.90 -51.34
N ASN A 4 -33.94 -21.95 -52.13
CA ASN A 4 -32.62 -21.34 -51.94
C ASN A 4 -32.61 -20.04 -51.09
N ARG A 5 -33.71 -19.72 -50.39
CA ARG A 5 -33.79 -18.49 -49.57
C ARG A 5 -33.75 -18.72 -48.05
N ILE A 6 -33.81 -19.98 -47.59
CA ILE A 6 -33.84 -20.28 -46.15
C ILE A 6 -32.44 -20.59 -45.61
N LEU A 7 -31.52 -21.06 -46.45
CA LEU A 7 -30.15 -21.40 -46.02
C LEU A 7 -29.25 -20.16 -45.84
N THR A 8 -29.56 -19.04 -46.50
CA THR A 8 -28.82 -17.77 -46.35
C THR A 8 -29.24 -16.95 -45.14
N LEU A 9 -30.39 -17.22 -44.51
CA LEU A 9 -30.80 -16.54 -43.28
C LEU A 9 -30.21 -17.16 -42.01
N ALA A 10 -29.87 -18.46 -42.03
CA ALA A 10 -29.26 -19.14 -40.89
C ALA A 10 -27.77 -18.80 -40.71
N LEU A 11 -27.07 -18.41 -41.79
CA LEU A 11 -25.66 -18.01 -41.73
C LEU A 11 -25.48 -16.55 -41.26
N LEU A 12 -26.53 -15.72 -41.35
CA LEU A 12 -26.48 -14.31 -40.95
C LEU A 12 -26.86 -14.08 -39.48
N PHE A 13 -27.51 -15.05 -38.83
CA PHE A 13 -27.82 -14.99 -37.39
C PHE A 13 -26.72 -15.59 -36.49
N LEU A 14 -25.81 -16.41 -37.04
CA LEU A 14 -24.69 -16.97 -36.27
C LEU A 14 -23.49 -16.02 -36.15
N LEU A 15 -23.49 -14.88 -36.87
CA LEU A 15 -22.40 -13.91 -36.86
C LEU A 15 -22.62 -12.72 -35.92
N TRP A 16 -23.71 -12.68 -35.15
CA TRP A 16 -24.11 -11.49 -34.37
C TRP A 16 -24.07 -11.66 -32.84
N SER A 17 -23.43 -12.72 -32.33
CA SER A 17 -23.40 -13.01 -30.87
C SER A 17 -21.99 -13.01 -30.26
N ILE A 18 -21.02 -12.35 -30.89
CA ILE A 18 -19.73 -12.04 -30.24
C ILE A 18 -19.69 -10.54 -30.04
N LEU A 19 -20.46 -10.06 -29.06
CA LEU A 19 -20.11 -8.79 -28.43
C LEU A 19 -18.73 -9.02 -27.81
N PRO A 20 -17.68 -8.24 -28.17
CA PRO A 20 -16.46 -8.30 -27.40
C PRO A 20 -16.86 -7.91 -25.99
N ALA A 21 -16.69 -8.83 -25.03
CA ALA A 21 -16.58 -8.41 -23.65
C ALA A 21 -15.51 -7.32 -23.66
N SER A 22 -15.90 -6.09 -23.32
CA SER A 22 -14.94 -5.02 -23.09
C SER A 22 -14.10 -5.48 -21.91
N ALA A 23 -13.05 -6.24 -22.19
CA ALA A 23 -11.94 -6.37 -21.27
C ALA A 23 -11.44 -4.93 -21.12
N VAL A 24 -11.75 -4.33 -19.98
CA VAL A 24 -11.05 -3.12 -19.56
C VAL A 24 -9.60 -3.57 -19.41
N ALA A 25 -8.82 -3.39 -20.47
CA ALA A 25 -7.39 -3.63 -20.42
C ALA A 25 -6.86 -2.66 -19.37
N GLN A 26 -6.50 -3.20 -18.20
CA GLN A 26 -5.85 -2.40 -17.17
C GLN A 26 -4.56 -1.85 -17.79
N ALA A 27 -4.34 -0.54 -17.62
CA ALA A 27 -3.09 0.07 -18.06
C ALA A 27 -1.90 -0.69 -17.45
N PRO A 28 -0.80 -0.86 -18.21
CA PRO A 28 0.34 -1.59 -17.70
C PRO A 28 0.86 -0.92 -16.42
N PRO A 29 1.11 -1.69 -15.36
CA PRO A 29 1.59 -1.16 -14.09
C PRO A 29 2.96 -0.50 -14.30
N GLY A 30 3.09 0.75 -13.88
CA GLY A 30 4.31 1.54 -13.98
C GLY A 30 5.07 1.66 -12.65
N GLY A 31 4.39 1.48 -11.51
CA GLY A 31 5.04 1.60 -10.20
C GLY A 31 4.13 1.34 -9.01
N VAL A 32 4.71 1.50 -7.82
CA VAL A 32 4.00 1.45 -6.54
C VAL A 32 4.38 2.69 -5.71
N ILE A 33 3.37 3.34 -5.15
CA ILE A 33 3.53 4.50 -4.26
C ILE A 33 3.19 4.04 -2.84
N VAL A 34 4.12 4.20 -1.91
CA VAL A 34 3.83 4.04 -0.47
C VAL A 34 3.30 5.37 0.04
N SER A 35 2.04 5.40 0.46
CA SER A 35 1.42 6.57 1.06
C SER A 35 2.05 6.80 2.44
N TYR A 36 1.98 5.84 3.35
CA TYR A 36 2.69 5.95 4.63
C TYR A 36 2.84 4.57 5.31
N PRO A 37 3.91 4.37 6.09
CA PRO A 37 4.04 3.24 7.00
C PRO A 37 3.55 3.59 8.40
N ALA A 38 2.79 2.69 9.02
CA ALA A 38 2.41 2.74 10.43
C ALA A 38 3.05 1.58 11.18
N ALA A 39 3.86 1.93 12.17
CA ALA A 39 4.67 1.01 12.96
C ALA A 39 4.15 0.95 14.40
N GLU A 40 3.78 -0.25 14.84
CA GLU A 40 3.28 -0.51 16.19
C GLU A 40 4.23 -1.45 16.94
N PRO A 41 4.84 -0.99 18.04
CA PRO A 41 5.63 -1.85 18.92
C PRO A 41 4.82 -3.04 19.46
N GLN A 42 5.36 -4.25 19.35
CA GLN A 42 4.88 -5.44 20.07
C GLN A 42 5.99 -5.95 21.01
N GLU A 43 5.74 -7.04 21.75
CA GLU A 43 6.69 -7.59 22.71
C GLU A 43 8.03 -7.98 22.04
N ASP A 44 7.97 -8.85 21.04
CA ASP A 44 9.16 -9.42 20.37
C ASP A 44 9.36 -8.95 18.92
N SER A 45 8.43 -8.16 18.38
CA SER A 45 8.50 -7.66 17.00
C SER A 45 7.84 -6.30 16.86
N MET A 46 7.90 -5.73 15.67
CA MET A 46 7.13 -4.54 15.31
C MET A 46 6.10 -4.92 14.25
N ALA A 47 4.82 -4.65 14.52
CA ALA A 47 3.78 -4.76 13.51
C ALA A 47 3.87 -3.56 12.57
N LEU A 48 4.07 -3.85 11.29
CA LEU A 48 4.21 -2.84 10.26
C LEU A 48 3.04 -2.93 9.29
N SER A 49 2.25 -1.87 9.20
CA SER A 49 1.23 -1.63 8.18
C SER A 49 1.78 -0.64 7.16
N VAL A 50 1.94 -1.04 5.91
CA VAL A 50 2.40 -0.16 4.83
C VAL A 50 1.23 0.11 3.90
N PHE A 51 0.74 1.35 3.89
CA PHE A 51 -0.33 1.77 2.97
C PHE A 51 0.27 2.13 1.63
N PHE A 52 -0.23 1.52 0.54
CA PHE A 52 0.33 1.69 -0.79
C PHE A 52 -0.73 1.67 -1.88
N THR A 53 -0.41 2.25 -3.03
CA THR A 53 -1.24 2.19 -4.24
C THR A 53 -0.39 1.77 -5.42
N VAL A 54 -0.92 0.87 -6.26
CA VAL A 54 -0.28 0.51 -7.54
C VAL A 54 -0.72 1.51 -8.60
N VAL A 55 0.23 1.98 -9.41
CA VAL A 55 0.00 2.99 -10.43
C VAL A 55 0.45 2.52 -11.81
N ASP A 56 -0.14 3.07 -12.86
CA ASP A 56 0.30 2.90 -14.24
C ASP A 56 1.55 3.74 -14.57
N THR A 57 2.01 3.68 -15.81
CA THR A 57 3.17 4.43 -16.31
C THR A 57 2.98 5.95 -16.30
N GLU A 58 1.74 6.42 -16.27
CA GLU A 58 1.39 7.83 -16.17
C GLU A 58 1.24 8.30 -14.72
N GLY A 59 1.35 7.39 -13.74
CA GLY A 59 1.19 7.65 -12.32
C GLY A 59 -0.26 7.67 -11.85
N ARG A 60 -1.20 7.16 -12.66
CA ARG A 60 -2.61 7.04 -12.27
C ARG A 60 -2.84 5.77 -11.46
N PRO A 61 -3.74 5.80 -10.48
CA PRO A 61 -4.05 4.64 -9.63
C PRO A 61 -4.68 3.50 -10.43
N ILE A 62 -4.35 2.26 -10.04
CA ILE A 62 -4.96 1.04 -10.56
C ILE A 62 -5.82 0.44 -9.43
N SER A 63 -7.15 0.48 -9.59
CA SER A 63 -8.11 0.05 -8.55
C SER A 63 -8.03 -1.41 -8.13
N ARG A 64 -7.61 -2.30 -9.04
CA ARG A 64 -7.56 -3.76 -8.78
C ARG A 64 -6.32 -4.36 -9.41
N PRO A 65 -5.13 -4.04 -8.90
CA PRO A 65 -3.91 -4.60 -9.42
C PRO A 65 -3.96 -6.12 -9.15
N GLY A 66 -3.73 -6.94 -10.17
CA GLY A 66 -3.72 -8.40 -10.03
C GLY A 66 -2.55 -8.90 -9.19
N ILE A 67 -2.52 -8.60 -7.89
CA ILE A 67 -1.42 -8.91 -6.97
C ILE A 67 -1.35 -10.42 -6.76
N GLU A 68 -0.15 -10.96 -6.94
CA GLU A 68 0.21 -12.35 -6.63
C GLU A 68 0.81 -12.44 -5.23
N THR A 69 1.86 -11.66 -4.95
CA THR A 69 2.55 -11.64 -3.66
C THR A 69 3.02 -10.24 -3.28
N VAL A 70 3.14 -9.99 -1.97
CA VAL A 70 3.72 -8.78 -1.40
C VAL A 70 4.78 -9.17 -0.38
N THR A 71 5.93 -8.51 -0.42
CA THR A 71 7.01 -8.73 0.56
C THR A 71 7.58 -7.42 1.06
N ILE A 72 8.05 -7.40 2.30
CA ILE A 72 8.78 -6.28 2.90
C ILE A 72 10.19 -6.74 3.26
N GLN A 73 11.20 -5.99 2.86
CA GLN A 73 12.60 -6.29 3.20
C GLN A 73 13.27 -5.10 3.87
N LEU A 74 13.85 -5.30 5.06
CA LEU A 74 14.63 -4.28 5.73
C LEU A 74 16.00 -4.12 5.06
N LEU A 75 16.42 -2.87 4.84
CA LEU A 75 17.73 -2.53 4.29
C LEU A 75 18.78 -2.38 5.41
N GLY A 76 20.05 -2.59 5.06
CA GLY A 76 21.17 -2.42 6.00
C GLY A 76 21.44 -3.62 6.93
N GLY A 77 20.71 -4.72 6.78
CA GLY A 77 20.93 -5.97 7.51
C GLY A 77 20.82 -7.21 6.63
N SER A 78 20.94 -8.40 7.22
CA SER A 78 20.80 -9.70 6.56
C SER A 78 19.35 -10.22 6.54
N SER A 79 18.36 -9.32 6.68
CA SER A 79 16.94 -9.72 6.73
C SER A 79 16.49 -10.21 5.34
N PRO A 80 16.03 -11.47 5.22
CA PRO A 80 15.40 -11.93 3.98
C PRO A 80 14.07 -11.20 3.76
N PRO A 81 13.57 -11.12 2.51
CA PRO A 81 12.23 -10.60 2.26
C PRO A 81 11.18 -11.34 3.09
N ILE A 82 10.39 -10.58 3.84
CA ILE A 82 9.33 -11.09 4.71
C ILE A 82 8.02 -11.06 3.92
N PRO A 83 7.31 -12.20 3.76
CA PRO A 83 5.97 -12.21 3.19
C PRO A 83 5.03 -11.31 3.98
N ALA A 84 4.31 -10.44 3.28
CA ALA A 84 3.30 -9.56 3.86
C ALA A 84 1.92 -9.98 3.38
N SER A 85 0.96 -10.03 4.30
CA SER A 85 -0.46 -10.10 3.93
C SER A 85 -0.90 -8.75 3.37
N TYR A 86 -1.87 -8.72 2.46
CA TYR A 86 -2.41 -7.47 1.93
C TYR A 86 -3.94 -7.51 1.87
N ALA A 87 -4.58 -6.35 2.05
CA ALA A 87 -6.03 -6.21 2.02
C ALA A 87 -6.44 -4.74 1.82
N ASP A 88 -7.75 -4.51 1.63
CA ASP A 88 -8.34 -3.18 1.66
C ASP A 88 -8.28 -2.61 3.10
N PRO A 89 -7.81 -1.36 3.29
CA PRO A 89 -7.79 -0.70 4.59
C PRO A 89 -9.17 -0.57 5.23
N GLN A 90 -9.30 -1.05 6.46
CA GLN A 90 -10.53 -0.89 7.26
C GLN A 90 -10.42 0.24 8.30
N THR A 91 -9.28 0.93 8.34
CA THR A 91 -9.03 2.01 9.29
C THR A 91 -9.74 3.30 8.86
N PRO A 92 -10.17 4.16 9.81
CA PRO A 92 -10.75 5.46 9.49
C PRO A 92 -9.86 6.25 8.54
N PHE A 93 -10.49 6.92 7.57
CA PHE A 93 -9.80 7.74 6.58
C PHE A 93 -10.27 9.19 6.65
N PHE A 94 -9.45 10.05 7.23
CA PHE A 94 -9.70 11.47 7.33
C PHE A 94 -9.32 12.15 6.02
N ILE A 95 -10.32 12.68 5.31
CA ILE A 95 -10.15 13.35 4.02
C ILE A 95 -10.57 14.81 4.19
N ALA A 96 -9.64 15.73 3.98
CA ALA A 96 -9.94 17.16 3.96
C ALA A 96 -10.15 17.61 2.52
N LEU A 97 -11.40 17.95 2.16
CA LEU A 97 -11.73 18.55 0.87
C LEU A 97 -11.56 20.07 0.98
N VAL A 98 -10.51 20.60 0.33
CA VAL A 98 -10.10 22.00 0.39
C VAL A 98 -10.37 22.66 -0.96
N LEU A 99 -11.38 23.52 -1.02
CA LEU A 99 -11.83 24.16 -2.25
C LEU A 99 -11.48 25.65 -2.24
N ASP A 100 -10.78 26.09 -3.29
CA ASP A 100 -10.51 27.50 -3.56
C ASP A 100 -11.82 28.26 -3.79
N ALA A 101 -11.99 29.35 -3.07
CA ALA A 101 -13.12 30.27 -3.11
C ALA A 101 -12.66 31.72 -3.40
N SER A 102 -11.51 31.88 -4.06
CA SER A 102 -11.00 33.15 -4.57
C SER A 102 -11.89 33.77 -5.65
N GLY A 103 -11.64 35.03 -6.02
CA GLY A 103 -12.48 35.75 -6.96
C GLY A 103 -12.59 35.13 -8.36
N SER A 104 -11.54 34.46 -8.84
CA SER A 104 -11.52 33.79 -10.17
C SER A 104 -12.53 32.65 -10.26
N MET A 105 -12.81 32.01 -9.13
CA MET A 105 -13.68 30.85 -9.03
C MET A 105 -15.17 31.16 -9.23
N ALA A 106 -15.57 32.43 -9.21
CA ALA A 106 -16.99 32.83 -9.17
C ALA A 106 -17.86 32.21 -10.27
N ASN A 107 -17.37 32.17 -11.50
CA ASN A 107 -18.13 31.65 -12.63
C ASN A 107 -18.20 30.12 -12.68
N VAL A 108 -17.18 29.43 -12.15
CA VAL A 108 -17.04 27.98 -12.25
C VAL A 108 -17.49 27.25 -10.99
N MET A 109 -17.60 27.95 -9.86
CA MET A 109 -17.97 27.40 -8.56
C MET A 109 -19.21 26.49 -8.59
N PRO A 110 -20.33 26.82 -9.30
CA PRO A 110 -21.47 25.91 -9.38
C PRO A 110 -21.12 24.52 -9.93
N LYS A 111 -20.28 24.44 -10.97
CA LYS A 111 -19.83 23.18 -11.55
C LYS A 111 -18.87 22.43 -10.64
N VAL A 112 -18.01 23.16 -9.93
CA VAL A 112 -17.09 22.56 -8.95
C VAL A 112 -17.87 21.91 -7.81
N ARG A 113 -18.90 22.59 -7.28
CA ARG A 113 -19.77 22.00 -6.25
C ARG A 113 -20.47 20.74 -6.73
N GLU A 114 -21.02 20.76 -7.94
CA GLU A 114 -21.66 19.59 -8.55
C GLU A 114 -20.69 18.42 -8.68
N ALA A 115 -19.51 18.64 -9.27
CA ALA A 115 -18.49 17.60 -9.46
C ALA A 115 -17.96 17.05 -8.13
N ALA A 116 -17.69 17.93 -7.16
CA ALA A 116 -17.24 17.53 -5.84
C ALA A 116 -18.32 16.70 -5.11
N GLN A 117 -19.60 17.10 -5.16
CA GLN A 117 -20.69 16.32 -4.56
C GLN A 117 -20.81 14.92 -5.19
N GLN A 118 -20.69 14.80 -6.51
CA GLN A 118 -20.69 13.51 -7.21
C GLN A 118 -19.48 12.65 -6.83
N ALA A 119 -18.32 13.26 -6.62
CA ALA A 119 -17.12 12.55 -6.19
C ALA A 119 -17.26 11.99 -4.76
N ILE A 120 -17.91 12.74 -3.87
CA ILE A 120 -18.19 12.31 -2.49
C ILE A 120 -19.09 11.07 -2.44
N ASP A 121 -19.96 10.83 -3.43
CA ASP A 121 -20.73 9.57 -3.51
C ASP A 121 -19.84 8.33 -3.63
N ASN A 122 -18.62 8.51 -4.13
CA ASN A 122 -17.65 7.44 -4.31
C ASN A 122 -16.51 7.53 -3.28
N ALA A 123 -16.67 8.30 -2.19
CA ALA A 123 -15.67 8.33 -1.13
C ALA A 123 -15.48 6.94 -0.50
N PRO A 124 -14.28 6.60 -0.01
CA PRO A 124 -14.04 5.35 0.70
C PRO A 124 -15.06 5.14 1.84
N THR A 125 -15.51 3.91 2.06
CA THR A 125 -16.57 3.62 3.06
C THR A 125 -16.17 3.96 4.50
N SER A 126 -14.87 3.99 4.80
CA SER A 126 -14.31 4.40 6.09
C SER A 126 -13.97 5.90 6.15
N ALA A 127 -14.39 6.69 5.16
CA ALA A 127 -14.08 8.11 5.08
C ALA A 127 -14.81 8.92 6.15
N ARG A 128 -14.06 9.86 6.73
CA ARG A 128 -14.54 11.00 7.50
C ARG A 128 -14.09 12.23 6.73
N VAL A 129 -15.03 13.00 6.21
CA VAL A 129 -14.71 14.12 5.32
C VAL A 129 -14.93 15.44 6.05
N ALA A 130 -13.94 16.32 5.99
CA ALA A 130 -14.09 17.73 6.33
C ALA A 130 -14.16 18.56 5.04
N VAL A 131 -14.94 19.65 5.08
CA VAL A 131 -15.08 20.58 3.95
C VAL A 131 -14.54 21.94 4.36
N ILE A 132 -13.56 22.42 3.61
CA ILE A 132 -12.85 23.66 3.86
C ILE A 132 -12.95 24.51 2.61
N LYS A 133 -13.32 25.78 2.79
CA LYS A 133 -13.10 26.81 1.76
C LYS A 133 -11.89 27.64 2.16
N PHE A 134 -11.15 28.13 1.18
CA PHE A 134 -10.08 29.09 1.43
C PHE A 134 -10.03 30.16 0.33
N ASN A 135 -9.49 31.31 0.68
CA ASN A 135 -9.20 32.40 -0.24
C ASN A 135 -8.13 33.32 0.37
N ASP A 136 -8.49 34.22 1.27
CA ASP A 136 -7.60 35.03 2.10
C ASP A 136 -7.43 34.36 3.46
N LEU A 137 -6.25 33.81 3.72
CA LEU A 137 -5.97 33.08 4.95
C LEU A 137 -4.56 33.42 5.41
N SER A 138 -4.45 34.07 6.56
CA SER A 138 -3.17 34.39 7.19
C SER A 138 -2.67 33.25 8.08
N ILE A 139 -1.37 33.22 8.38
CA ILE A 139 -0.79 32.28 9.36
C ILE A 139 -1.36 32.45 10.77
N ASP A 140 -1.81 33.65 11.12
CA ASP A 140 -2.42 33.96 12.43
C ASP A 140 -3.90 33.57 12.52
N ASP A 141 -4.54 33.26 11.38
CA ASP A 141 -5.94 32.88 11.35
C ASP A 141 -6.14 31.43 11.77
N GLN A 142 -7.26 31.15 12.42
CA GLN A 142 -7.69 29.77 12.65
C GLN A 142 -8.41 29.26 11.41
N LEU A 143 -7.99 28.09 10.91
CA LEU A 143 -8.73 27.41 9.86
C LEU A 143 -10.06 26.91 10.43
N ARG A 144 -11.17 27.35 9.83
CA ARG A 144 -12.52 26.95 10.24
C ARG A 144 -13.18 26.17 9.10
N PRO A 145 -13.24 24.83 9.20
CA PRO A 145 -14.00 24.03 8.24
C PRO A 145 -15.46 24.48 8.22
N ILE A 146 -16.07 24.51 7.04
CA ILE A 146 -17.54 24.67 6.90
C ILE A 146 -18.22 23.46 7.54
N GLN A 147 -17.62 22.28 7.35
CA GLN A 147 -18.01 21.03 8.00
C GLN A 147 -16.76 20.36 8.56
N ASN A 148 -16.78 20.07 9.86
CA ASN A 148 -15.74 19.28 10.51
C ASN A 148 -15.88 17.80 10.11
N PHE A 149 -14.85 16.98 10.33
CA PHE A 149 -14.80 15.58 9.92
C PHE A 149 -16.05 14.79 10.34
N THR A 150 -16.76 14.27 9.35
CA THR A 150 -17.97 13.45 9.55
C THR A 150 -18.06 12.36 8.50
N ASN A 151 -18.70 11.24 8.82
CA ASN A 151 -19.07 10.20 7.86
C ASN A 151 -20.48 10.39 7.30
N ASP A 152 -21.19 11.46 7.70
CA ASP A 152 -22.48 11.84 7.13
C ASP A 152 -22.29 12.60 5.81
N LEU A 153 -22.44 11.87 4.70
CA LEU A 153 -22.28 12.43 3.35
C LEU A 153 -23.33 13.50 3.01
N VAL A 154 -24.49 13.51 3.68
CA VAL A 154 -25.50 14.56 3.46
C VAL A 154 -25.00 15.89 4.01
N LEU A 155 -24.40 15.89 5.21
CA LEU A 155 -23.79 17.08 5.79
C LEU A 155 -22.61 17.56 4.94
N VAL A 156 -21.75 16.64 4.46
CA VAL A 156 -20.62 16.97 3.59
C VAL A 156 -21.09 17.63 2.30
N LYS A 157 -22.08 17.04 1.61
CA LYS A 157 -22.65 17.61 0.39
C LYS A 157 -23.31 18.96 0.61
N GLY A 158 -24.04 19.12 1.72
CA GLY A 158 -24.62 20.40 2.13
C GLY A 158 -23.56 21.48 2.31
N ALA A 159 -22.44 21.15 2.97
CA ALA A 159 -21.33 22.05 3.17
C ALA A 159 -20.63 22.43 1.86
N ILE A 160 -20.43 21.47 0.95
CA ILE A 160 -19.92 21.76 -0.40
C ILE A 160 -20.87 22.72 -1.12
N ASN A 161 -22.18 22.48 -1.06
CA ASN A 161 -23.18 23.31 -1.73
C ASN A 161 -23.18 24.77 -1.26
N ALA A 162 -22.81 25.02 0.00
CA ALA A 162 -22.79 26.34 0.62
C ALA A 162 -21.54 27.17 0.26
N ILE A 163 -20.58 26.63 -0.49
CA ILE A 163 -19.36 27.35 -0.86
C ILE A 163 -19.68 28.37 -1.95
N GLU A 164 -19.35 29.62 -1.69
CA GLU A 164 -19.39 30.70 -2.66
C GLU A 164 -18.00 31.30 -2.80
N ALA A 165 -17.64 31.65 -4.04
CA ALA A 165 -16.43 32.41 -4.31
C ALA A 165 -16.62 33.85 -3.87
N GLU A 166 -15.58 34.43 -3.27
CA GLU A 166 -15.63 35.80 -2.77
C GLU A 166 -15.00 36.77 -3.79
N PRO A 167 -15.76 37.76 -4.29
CA PRO A 167 -15.25 38.68 -5.31
C PRO A 167 -13.95 39.38 -4.87
N ASN A 168 -12.95 39.39 -5.75
CA ASN A 168 -11.62 39.97 -5.53
C ASN A 168 -10.80 39.34 -4.39
N ALA A 169 -11.27 38.23 -3.79
CA ALA A 169 -10.48 37.53 -2.79
C ALA A 169 -9.26 36.86 -3.44
N PRO A 170 -8.10 36.89 -2.77
CA PRO A 170 -6.86 36.28 -3.25
C PRO A 170 -6.88 34.75 -3.10
N THR A 171 -5.81 34.10 -3.51
CA THR A 171 -5.62 32.65 -3.39
C THR A 171 -4.42 32.35 -2.48
N CYS A 172 -4.65 32.18 -1.18
CA CYS A 172 -3.64 31.80 -0.18
C CYS A 172 -3.51 30.26 -0.10
N LEU A 173 -3.07 29.66 -1.21
CA LEU A 173 -2.97 28.22 -1.44
C LEU A 173 -2.08 27.50 -0.43
N TYR A 174 -0.85 27.96 -0.23
CA TYR A 174 0.10 27.27 0.65
C TYR A 174 -0.31 27.37 2.12
N ASN A 175 -0.87 28.51 2.54
CA ASN A 175 -1.42 28.64 3.88
C ASN A 175 -2.60 27.71 4.13
N ALA A 176 -3.51 27.58 3.15
CA ALA A 176 -4.63 26.66 3.25
C ALA A 176 -4.16 25.21 3.35
N ALA A 177 -3.21 24.80 2.51
CA ALA A 177 -2.61 23.46 2.57
C ALA A 177 -1.94 23.20 3.92
N TYR A 178 -1.10 24.14 4.39
CA TYR A 178 -0.38 24.00 5.66
C TYR A 178 -1.34 23.85 6.85
N LYS A 179 -2.32 24.76 6.99
CA LYS A 179 -3.28 24.69 8.09
C LYS A 179 -4.19 23.47 8.02
N THR A 180 -4.45 22.96 6.81
CA THR A 180 -5.20 21.71 6.66
C THR A 180 -4.41 20.51 7.17
N ILE A 181 -3.08 20.49 7.01
CA ILE A 181 -2.23 19.46 7.62
C ILE A 181 -2.33 19.54 9.15
N GLU A 182 -2.28 20.75 9.74
CA GLU A 182 -2.45 20.93 11.18
C GLU A 182 -3.81 20.41 11.67
N LEU A 183 -4.89 20.72 10.95
CA LEU A 183 -6.23 20.22 11.27
C LEU A 183 -6.31 18.67 11.22
N LEU A 184 -5.65 18.03 10.25
CA LEU A 184 -5.60 16.57 10.14
C LEU A 184 -4.82 15.96 11.31
N ASP A 185 -3.69 16.54 11.67
CA ASP A 185 -2.88 16.09 12.82
C ASP A 185 -3.64 16.19 14.14
N GLU A 186 -4.46 17.23 14.32
CA GLU A 186 -5.34 17.34 15.49
C GLU A 186 -6.45 16.27 15.47
N ALA A 187 -6.98 15.94 14.30
CA ALA A 187 -8.11 15.02 14.13
C ALA A 187 -7.71 13.54 14.25
N THR A 188 -6.48 13.17 13.91
CA THR A 188 -5.98 11.79 13.98
C THR A 188 -5.09 11.60 15.19
N GLN A 189 -5.36 10.54 15.95
CA GLN A 189 -4.62 10.23 17.18
C GLN A 189 -3.90 8.88 17.09
N ASN A 190 -4.28 8.03 16.14
CA ASN A 190 -3.69 6.72 15.92
C ASN A 190 -2.86 6.71 14.62
N PRO A 191 -1.61 6.23 14.63
CA PRO A 191 -0.78 6.11 13.43
C PRO A 191 -1.39 5.30 12.29
N GLN A 192 -2.37 4.42 12.54
CA GLN A 192 -3.10 3.65 11.53
C GLN A 192 -4.26 4.41 10.88
N GLU A 193 -4.68 5.54 11.44
CA GLU A 193 -5.68 6.40 10.84
C GLU A 193 -5.09 7.07 9.61
N ARG A 194 -5.82 6.95 8.50
CA ARG A 194 -5.36 7.44 7.21
C ARG A 194 -5.72 8.92 7.08
N GLN A 195 -4.86 9.68 6.43
CA GLN A 195 -5.06 11.09 6.15
C GLN A 195 -4.91 11.36 4.64
N ALA A 196 -5.67 12.31 4.11
CA ALA A 196 -5.47 12.86 2.78
C ALA A 196 -6.06 14.26 2.68
N ILE A 197 -5.42 15.13 1.89
CA ILE A 197 -5.94 16.42 1.47
C ILE A 197 -6.32 16.31 -0.01
N ILE A 198 -7.49 16.82 -0.39
CA ILE A 198 -7.86 17.07 -1.77
C ILE A 198 -7.92 18.58 -1.95
N LEU A 199 -6.88 19.15 -2.56
CA LEU A 199 -6.68 20.58 -2.77
C LEU A 199 -7.09 20.96 -4.19
N PHE A 200 -8.19 21.70 -4.32
CA PHE A 200 -8.69 22.20 -5.59
C PHE A 200 -8.39 23.69 -5.73
N THR A 201 -7.87 24.12 -6.88
CA THR A 201 -7.66 25.54 -7.22
C THR A 201 -7.70 25.81 -8.73
N ASP A 202 -8.07 27.03 -9.11
CA ASP A 202 -7.94 27.56 -10.47
C ASP A 202 -6.87 28.66 -10.59
N GLY A 203 -6.08 28.88 -9.52
CA GLY A 203 -5.17 30.01 -9.42
C GLY A 203 -3.75 29.65 -8.97
N LYS A 204 -2.90 30.67 -8.91
CA LYS A 204 -1.59 30.62 -8.27
C LYS A 204 -1.73 31.15 -6.84
N ASP A 205 -0.73 30.90 -6.01
CA ASP A 205 -0.64 31.53 -4.69
C ASP A 205 -0.35 33.03 -4.82
N GLU A 206 -1.39 33.84 -5.08
CA GLU A 206 -1.25 35.26 -5.37
C GLU A 206 -2.47 36.10 -4.99
N ARG A 207 -2.24 37.40 -4.85
CA ARG A 207 -3.26 38.44 -4.75
C ARG A 207 -3.55 39.02 -6.14
N ALA A 208 -4.58 39.86 -6.23
CA ALA A 208 -4.98 40.51 -7.48
C ALA A 208 -3.88 41.37 -8.14
N ASP A 209 -2.88 41.82 -7.37
CA ASP A 209 -1.72 42.57 -7.87
C ASP A 209 -0.53 41.67 -8.30
N GLY A 210 -0.69 40.34 -8.23
CA GLY A 210 0.33 39.35 -8.54
C GLY A 210 1.36 39.12 -7.41
N SER A 211 1.21 39.78 -6.25
CA SER A 211 2.05 39.49 -5.08
C SER A 211 1.66 38.15 -4.44
N PRO A 212 2.60 37.38 -3.85
CA PRO A 212 2.28 36.12 -3.17
C PRO A 212 1.28 36.32 -2.03
N CYS A 213 0.23 35.49 -1.96
CA CYS A 213 -0.78 35.60 -0.91
C CYS A 213 -0.25 35.04 0.41
N SER A 214 0.25 33.80 0.36
CA SER A 214 0.70 33.04 1.52
C SER A 214 2.03 33.54 2.08
N GLN A 215 2.16 33.45 3.39
CA GLN A 215 3.44 33.66 4.09
C GLN A 215 4.30 32.39 4.05
N TRP A 216 3.69 31.21 4.19
CA TRP A 216 4.38 29.96 3.93
C TRP A 216 4.59 29.73 2.44
N LYS A 217 5.67 29.01 2.12
CA LYS A 217 6.05 28.67 0.76
C LYS A 217 5.78 27.20 0.48
N TYR A 218 5.89 26.83 -0.79
CA TYR A 218 5.86 25.44 -1.24
C TYR A 218 6.68 24.50 -0.34
N ASP A 219 7.96 24.82 -0.10
CA ASP A 219 8.84 23.98 0.71
C ASP A 219 8.37 23.82 2.16
N ASP A 220 7.72 24.83 2.75
CA ASP A 220 7.19 24.75 4.10
C ASP A 220 6.03 23.74 4.17
N VAL A 221 5.17 23.73 3.15
CA VAL A 221 4.06 22.77 3.02
C VAL A 221 4.60 21.34 2.84
N ILE A 222 5.56 21.14 1.92
CA ILE A 222 6.15 19.80 1.70
C ILE A 222 6.84 19.31 2.96
N ASN A 223 7.65 20.15 3.62
CA ASN A 223 8.29 19.77 4.87
C ASN A 223 7.27 19.43 5.95
N ARG A 224 6.17 20.19 6.08
CA ARG A 224 5.13 19.92 7.07
C ARG A 224 4.41 18.60 6.80
N ALA A 225 4.06 18.34 5.54
CA ALA A 225 3.36 17.14 5.11
C ALA A 225 4.19 15.87 5.23
N THR A 226 5.51 15.96 5.07
CA THR A 226 6.40 14.78 5.00
C THR A 226 7.20 14.50 6.26
N ARG A 227 7.36 15.49 7.18
CA ARG A 227 8.12 15.30 8.43
C ARG A 227 7.27 14.78 9.58
N ALA A 228 5.98 15.07 9.60
CA ALA A 228 5.07 14.45 10.56
C ALA A 228 4.88 12.97 10.17
N LEU A 229 4.83 12.09 11.18
CA LEU A 229 4.40 10.71 10.99
C LEU A 229 3.04 10.55 11.68
N PRO A 230 1.99 10.10 10.95
CA PRO A 230 2.00 9.74 9.53
C PRO A 230 2.21 10.94 8.61
N ILE A 231 2.77 10.71 7.42
CA ILE A 231 2.83 11.78 6.39
C ILE A 231 1.40 12.10 5.93
N THR A 232 1.19 13.31 5.42
CA THR A 232 -0.12 13.77 4.92
C THR A 232 -0.10 13.92 3.39
N PRO A 233 -0.64 12.95 2.64
CA PRO A 233 -0.78 13.05 1.19
C PRO A 233 -1.62 14.24 0.74
N ILE A 234 -1.10 15.05 -0.18
CA ILE A 234 -1.79 16.22 -0.76
C ILE A 234 -2.15 15.94 -2.21
N HIS A 235 -3.36 15.49 -2.44
CA HIS A 235 -3.91 15.33 -3.78
C HIS A 235 -4.29 16.69 -4.34
N THR A 236 -3.91 16.99 -5.57
CA THR A 236 -4.16 18.30 -6.19
C THR A 236 -5.08 18.19 -7.39
N ILE A 237 -6.01 19.14 -7.50
CA ILE A 237 -6.86 19.32 -8.67
C ILE A 237 -6.68 20.74 -9.18
N GLY A 238 -6.03 20.88 -10.33
CA GLY A 238 -5.80 22.17 -10.98
C GLY A 238 -6.79 22.41 -12.13
N LEU A 239 -7.63 23.43 -12.00
CA LEU A 239 -8.52 23.85 -13.07
C LEU A 239 -7.80 24.76 -14.06
N CYS A 240 -7.70 24.34 -15.32
CA CYS A 240 -7.12 25.11 -16.41
C CYS A 240 -8.16 26.03 -17.05
N ALA A 241 -7.86 27.33 -17.10
CA ALA A 241 -8.68 28.33 -17.79
C ALA A 241 -8.45 28.32 -19.31
N ASP A 242 -7.29 27.84 -19.76
CA ASP A 242 -6.88 27.78 -21.17
C ASP A 242 -6.14 26.46 -21.48
N ALA A 243 -5.87 26.21 -22.76
CA ALA A 243 -5.20 25.00 -23.23
C ALA A 243 -3.74 24.86 -22.73
N LEU A 244 -3.11 25.95 -22.30
CA LEU A 244 -1.76 25.98 -21.74
C LEU A 244 -1.76 25.89 -20.20
N CYS A 245 -2.94 25.90 -19.56
CA CYS A 245 -3.11 25.95 -18.11
C CYS A 245 -2.34 27.11 -17.45
N SER A 246 -2.29 28.29 -18.07
CA SER A 246 -1.41 29.39 -17.65
C SER A 246 -1.80 30.05 -16.31
N ASN A 247 -3.07 29.87 -15.91
CA ASN A 247 -3.66 30.37 -14.68
C ASN A 247 -3.18 29.64 -13.42
N ILE A 248 -2.63 28.43 -13.56
CA ILE A 248 -2.13 27.63 -12.44
C ILE A 248 -0.65 27.32 -12.60
N LYS A 249 0.02 26.99 -11.50
CA LYS A 249 1.35 26.38 -11.53
C LYS A 249 1.22 24.85 -11.62
N LYS A 250 0.78 24.35 -12.78
CA LYS A 250 0.49 22.92 -12.98
C LYS A 250 1.60 21.98 -12.52
N GLU A 251 2.86 22.25 -12.89
CA GLU A 251 3.99 21.40 -12.49
C GLU A 251 4.28 21.46 -10.99
N GLU A 252 4.00 22.59 -10.34
CA GLU A 252 4.17 22.73 -8.90
C GLU A 252 3.08 21.95 -8.15
N LEU A 253 1.81 22.01 -8.61
CA LEU A 253 0.72 21.18 -8.06
C LEU A 253 0.99 19.68 -8.25
N ARG A 254 1.53 19.29 -9.39
CA ARG A 254 1.94 17.90 -9.67
C ARG A 254 3.08 17.47 -8.77
N SER A 255 4.07 18.34 -8.58
CA SER A 255 5.22 18.07 -7.70
C SER A 255 4.77 17.95 -6.25
N MET A 256 3.86 18.81 -5.79
CA MET A 256 3.29 18.75 -4.45
C MET A 256 2.64 17.40 -4.15
N ALA A 257 1.81 16.92 -5.08
CA ALA A 257 1.19 15.61 -4.93
C ALA A 257 2.24 14.49 -4.95
N LYS A 258 3.17 14.51 -5.91
CA LYS A 258 4.20 13.48 -6.02
C LYS A 258 5.10 13.40 -4.78
N GLU A 259 5.55 14.54 -4.27
CA GLU A 259 6.45 14.62 -3.10
C GLU A 259 5.75 14.23 -1.80
N THR A 260 4.42 14.31 -1.75
CA THR A 260 3.59 13.87 -0.61
C THR A 260 2.94 12.49 -0.83
N ALA A 261 3.40 11.72 -1.82
CA ALA A 261 2.89 10.38 -2.14
C ALA A 261 1.38 10.34 -2.51
N ALA A 262 0.93 11.38 -3.22
CA ALA A 262 -0.45 11.60 -3.65
C ALA A 262 -0.59 11.70 -5.18
N PHE A 263 -1.82 11.95 -5.63
CA PHE A 263 -2.19 12.05 -7.05
C PHE A 263 -2.51 13.50 -7.44
N SER A 264 -2.22 13.86 -8.69
CA SER A 264 -2.55 15.17 -9.25
C SER A 264 -3.36 15.01 -10.52
N ALA A 265 -4.44 15.76 -10.63
CA ALA A 265 -5.26 15.87 -11.82
C ALA A 265 -5.34 17.34 -12.27
N SER A 266 -5.30 17.59 -13.57
CA SER A 266 -5.49 18.93 -14.11
C SER A 266 -6.18 18.90 -15.46
N GLY A 267 -7.11 19.83 -15.67
CA GLY A 267 -7.93 19.84 -16.88
C GLY A 267 -8.88 21.03 -16.91
N SER A 268 -9.74 21.07 -17.93
CA SER A 268 -10.68 22.17 -18.10
C SER A 268 -11.93 22.00 -17.23
N GLN A 269 -12.78 23.04 -17.21
CA GLN A 269 -14.09 22.97 -16.54
C GLN A 269 -15.03 21.89 -17.10
N GLU A 270 -14.79 21.41 -18.32
CA GLU A 270 -15.57 20.32 -18.94
C GLU A 270 -15.20 18.96 -18.34
N ASN A 271 -14.02 18.84 -17.72
CA ASN A 271 -13.47 17.61 -17.18
C ASN A 271 -13.63 17.49 -15.66
N LEU A 272 -14.27 18.45 -14.98
CA LEU A 272 -14.31 18.51 -13.51
C LEU A 272 -14.71 17.20 -12.84
N GLY A 273 -15.77 16.54 -13.32
CA GLY A 273 -16.20 15.25 -12.78
C GLY A 273 -15.13 14.16 -12.92
N GLN A 274 -14.43 14.13 -14.05
CA GLN A 274 -13.30 13.21 -14.26
C GLN A 274 -12.14 13.54 -13.31
N LEU A 275 -11.77 14.81 -13.16
CA LEU A 275 -10.64 15.21 -12.32
C LEU A 275 -10.85 14.81 -10.85
N PHE A 276 -12.04 15.09 -10.30
CA PHE A 276 -12.37 14.63 -8.95
C PHE A 276 -12.49 13.10 -8.88
N GLY A 277 -13.05 12.47 -9.91
CA GLY A 277 -13.17 11.02 -10.02
C GLY A 277 -11.82 10.29 -9.96
N GLU A 278 -10.82 10.79 -10.68
CA GLU A 278 -9.45 10.22 -10.69
C GLU A 278 -8.82 10.26 -9.29
N ILE A 279 -8.98 11.38 -8.57
CA ILE A 279 -8.48 11.48 -7.19
C ILE A 279 -9.22 10.51 -6.27
N MET A 280 -10.56 10.46 -6.34
CA MET A 280 -11.35 9.53 -5.51
C MET A 280 -11.06 8.07 -5.83
N GLU A 281 -10.86 7.72 -7.10
CA GLU A 281 -10.41 6.39 -7.50
C GLU A 281 -9.08 6.06 -6.84
N GLY A 282 -8.13 6.99 -6.82
CA GLY A 282 -6.85 6.83 -6.13
C GLY A 282 -7.00 6.56 -4.64
N LEU A 283 -7.87 7.30 -3.96
CA LEU A 283 -8.14 7.09 -2.54
C LEU A 283 -8.79 5.72 -2.25
N ASN A 284 -9.62 5.22 -3.17
CA ASN A 284 -10.23 3.88 -3.08
C ASN A 284 -9.28 2.74 -3.50
N SER A 285 -8.25 3.05 -4.28
CA SER A 285 -7.28 2.06 -4.79
C SER A 285 -6.18 1.72 -3.78
N GLN A 286 -6.20 2.34 -2.61
CA GLN A 286 -5.19 2.13 -1.58
C GLN A 286 -5.35 0.76 -0.92
N LEU A 287 -4.25 0.05 -0.78
CA LEU A 287 -4.12 -1.23 -0.10
C LEU A 287 -3.23 -1.07 1.15
N VAL A 288 -3.32 -2.03 2.08
CA VAL A 288 -2.40 -2.12 3.21
C VAL A 288 -1.68 -3.46 3.20
N ALA A 289 -0.34 -3.43 3.22
CA ALA A 289 0.51 -4.59 3.44
C ALA A 289 0.87 -4.71 4.93
N LYS A 290 0.71 -5.88 5.53
CA LYS A 290 0.96 -6.13 6.95
C LYS A 290 1.97 -7.24 7.16
N ALA A 291 3.01 -6.96 7.95
CA ALA A 291 4.03 -7.92 8.35
C ALA A 291 4.57 -7.62 9.76
N SER A 292 5.12 -8.64 10.42
CA SER A 292 5.95 -8.46 11.62
C SER A 292 7.41 -8.32 11.19
N VAL A 293 8.05 -7.23 11.59
CA VAL A 293 9.44 -6.89 11.25
C VAL A 293 10.30 -6.76 12.50
N TYR A 294 11.62 -6.83 12.31
CA TYR A 294 12.62 -6.81 13.39
C TYR A 294 13.65 -5.69 13.16
N PRO A 295 13.26 -4.42 13.37
CA PRO A 295 14.09 -3.27 13.09
C PRO A 295 15.15 -3.01 14.18
N ARG A 296 16.11 -2.14 13.86
CA ARG A 296 17.02 -1.52 14.83
C ARG A 296 16.44 -0.23 15.39
N GLN A 297 16.88 0.20 16.56
CA GLN A 297 16.54 1.48 17.12
C GLN A 297 16.92 2.62 16.16
N GLY A 298 16.00 3.58 15.98
CA GLY A 298 16.15 4.70 15.07
C GLY A 298 15.37 4.54 13.77
N ILE A 299 15.81 5.27 12.74
CA ILE A 299 15.16 5.24 11.42
C ILE A 299 15.66 4.01 10.65
N ASN A 300 14.72 3.18 10.22
CA ASN A 300 14.97 2.01 9.39
C ASN A 300 14.46 2.27 7.98
N GLN A 301 15.20 1.81 6.97
CA GLN A 301 14.75 1.80 5.59
C GLN A 301 14.30 0.39 5.20
N ALA A 302 13.26 0.31 4.39
CA ALA A 302 12.73 -0.95 3.88
C ALA A 302 12.30 -0.82 2.42
N VAL A 303 12.23 -1.96 1.73
CA VAL A 303 11.69 -2.10 0.38
C VAL A 303 10.36 -2.81 0.47
N LEU A 304 9.32 -2.21 -0.11
CA LEU A 304 8.07 -2.88 -0.43
C LEU A 304 8.20 -3.44 -1.85
N SER A 305 7.98 -4.75 -2.01
CA SER A 305 7.94 -5.41 -3.32
C SER A 305 6.54 -5.98 -3.56
N VAL A 306 5.93 -5.63 -4.68
CA VAL A 306 4.60 -6.09 -5.10
C VAL A 306 4.74 -6.83 -6.43
N LYS A 307 4.54 -8.15 -6.40
CA LYS A 307 4.51 -8.98 -7.61
C LYS A 307 3.10 -9.07 -8.14
N LEU A 308 2.91 -8.67 -9.39
CA LEU A 308 1.64 -8.80 -10.10
C LEU A 308 1.68 -10.08 -10.96
N ARG A 309 0.51 -10.72 -11.16
CA ARG A 309 0.37 -11.98 -11.89
C ARG A 309 0.87 -11.88 -13.34
N ASP A 310 0.60 -10.74 -13.98
CA ASP A 310 0.87 -10.51 -15.40
C ASP A 310 2.16 -9.69 -15.64
N ALA A 311 2.96 -9.43 -14.61
CA ALA A 311 4.21 -8.68 -14.72
C ALA A 311 5.41 -9.58 -14.53
N ASP A 312 6.46 -9.45 -15.35
CA ASP A 312 7.68 -10.26 -15.24
C ASP A 312 8.46 -9.99 -13.95
N ALA A 313 8.61 -8.71 -13.59
CA ALA A 313 9.33 -8.24 -12.41
C ALA A 313 8.38 -7.67 -11.34
N PRO A 314 8.71 -7.77 -10.04
CA PRO A 314 7.97 -7.09 -9.00
C PRO A 314 8.16 -5.57 -9.11
N LEU A 315 7.10 -4.82 -8.81
CA LEU A 315 7.18 -3.38 -8.57
C LEU A 315 7.83 -3.18 -7.20
N THR A 316 8.78 -2.27 -7.09
CA THR A 316 9.49 -2.03 -5.83
C THR A 316 9.54 -0.55 -5.51
N THR A 317 9.47 -0.21 -4.23
CA THR A 317 9.68 1.14 -3.73
C THR A 317 10.25 1.11 -2.32
N THR A 318 10.99 2.15 -1.94
CA THR A 318 11.57 2.28 -0.61
C THR A 318 10.70 3.14 0.28
N PHE A 319 10.70 2.83 1.58
CA PHE A 319 10.08 3.66 2.60
C PHE A 319 10.90 3.60 3.89
N SER A 320 10.64 4.54 4.80
CA SER A 320 11.32 4.62 6.09
C SER A 320 10.31 4.60 7.24
N PHE A 321 10.69 4.00 8.36
CA PHE A 321 9.89 4.02 9.58
C PHE A 321 10.81 4.06 10.81
N PHE A 322 10.29 4.57 11.92
CA PHE A 322 11.03 4.70 13.17
C PHE A 322 10.78 3.50 14.09
N SER A 323 11.82 3.06 14.78
CA SER A 323 11.73 2.12 15.90
C SER A 323 12.33 2.73 17.15
N ASP A 324 11.62 2.60 18.26
CA ASP A 324 12.05 3.09 19.59
C ASP A 324 13.11 2.20 20.24
N ARG A 325 13.17 0.92 19.83
CA ARG A 325 14.12 -0.09 20.33
C ARG A 325 14.58 -1.07 19.25
N ASP A 326 15.58 -1.87 19.61
CA ASP A 326 16.03 -3.00 18.82
C ASP A 326 15.08 -4.20 18.96
N TYR A 327 14.78 -4.85 17.84
CA TYR A 327 14.08 -6.13 17.79
C TYR A 327 15.00 -7.19 17.19
N ASN A 328 15.12 -8.33 17.88
CA ASN A 328 15.94 -9.43 17.40
C ASN A 328 15.08 -10.40 16.62
N ALA A 329 15.42 -10.60 15.35
CA ALA A 329 14.77 -11.63 14.54
C ALA A 329 14.96 -13.01 15.19
N PRO A 330 13.91 -13.85 15.25
CA PRO A 330 14.07 -15.22 15.70
C PRO A 330 15.03 -15.95 14.76
N PRO A 331 15.82 -16.92 15.28
CA PRO A 331 16.68 -17.72 14.43
C PRO A 331 15.84 -18.45 13.36
N PRO A 332 16.33 -18.56 12.12
CA PRO A 332 15.64 -19.30 11.07
C PRO A 332 15.26 -20.72 11.54
N PRO A 333 14.07 -21.23 11.15
CA PRO A 333 13.71 -22.59 11.49
C PRO A 333 14.71 -23.58 10.88
N VAL A 334 15.15 -24.52 11.70
CA VAL A 334 16.03 -25.61 11.28
C VAL A 334 15.15 -26.73 10.72
N THR A 335 15.27 -26.98 9.42
CA THR A 335 14.68 -28.14 8.77
C THR A 335 15.78 -29.11 8.38
N ALA A 336 15.51 -30.41 8.52
CA ALA A 336 16.42 -31.48 8.13
C ALA A 336 15.70 -32.41 7.16
N GLN A 337 16.34 -32.74 6.04
CA GLN A 337 15.83 -33.69 5.05
C GLN A 337 16.87 -34.79 4.80
N ILE A 338 16.40 -36.03 4.69
CA ILE A 338 17.23 -37.14 4.24
C ILE A 338 17.39 -37.00 2.72
N THR A 339 18.61 -36.79 2.26
CA THR A 339 18.92 -36.68 0.83
C THR A 339 19.32 -38.03 0.23
N SER A 340 19.89 -38.92 1.04
CA SER A 340 20.14 -40.30 0.65
C SER A 340 20.07 -41.26 1.83
N LEU A 341 19.65 -42.48 1.55
CA LEU A 341 19.70 -43.61 2.45
C LEU A 341 20.23 -44.80 1.66
N ILE A 342 21.42 -45.26 1.99
CA ILE A 342 22.09 -46.36 1.28
C ILE A 342 22.37 -47.47 2.28
N TYR A 343 21.96 -48.69 1.96
CA TYR A 343 22.29 -49.89 2.72
C TYR A 343 23.48 -50.59 2.07
N ASP A 344 24.47 -50.94 2.89
CA ASP A 344 25.60 -51.79 2.51
C ASP A 344 25.46 -53.15 3.21
N GLY A 345 25.17 -54.18 2.41
CA GLY A 345 24.95 -55.55 2.89
C GLY A 345 26.23 -56.32 3.23
N GLU A 346 27.41 -55.85 2.82
CA GLU A 346 28.68 -56.48 3.22
C GLU A 346 29.06 -56.08 4.65
N THR A 347 28.72 -54.85 5.04
CA THR A 347 29.03 -54.29 6.36
C THR A 347 27.84 -54.21 7.31
N ASP A 348 26.62 -54.54 6.83
CA ASP A 348 25.35 -54.39 7.57
C ASP A 348 25.17 -52.95 8.10
N THR A 349 25.46 -51.96 7.25
CA THR A 349 25.39 -50.53 7.63
C THR A 349 24.45 -49.71 6.75
N TYR A 350 23.76 -48.75 7.38
CA TYR A 350 23.02 -47.71 6.68
C TYR A 350 23.82 -46.40 6.68
N THR A 351 24.06 -45.84 5.51
CA THR A 351 24.58 -44.49 5.34
C THR A 351 23.43 -43.54 5.07
N VAL A 352 23.23 -42.56 5.96
CA VAL A 352 22.20 -41.53 5.84
C VAL A 352 22.89 -40.21 5.54
N ALA A 353 22.58 -39.59 4.40
CA ALA A 353 22.96 -38.20 4.14
C ALA A 353 21.81 -37.27 4.54
N LEU A 354 22.14 -36.22 5.29
CA LEU A 354 21.19 -35.22 5.75
C LEU A 354 21.57 -33.87 5.14
N SER A 355 20.57 -33.16 4.61
CA SER A 355 20.65 -31.72 4.35
C SER A 355 19.94 -30.99 5.49
N VAL A 356 20.60 -30.03 6.12
CA VAL A 356 20.06 -29.26 7.25
C VAL A 356 20.15 -27.78 6.94
N THR A 357 19.04 -27.05 7.10
CA THR A 357 19.03 -25.58 6.99
C THR A 357 19.50 -24.94 8.28
N SER A 358 20.28 -23.86 8.18
CA SER A 358 20.83 -23.13 9.34
C SER A 358 21.46 -24.03 10.42
N PRO A 359 22.50 -24.82 10.07
CA PRO A 359 23.14 -25.76 11.00
C PRO A 359 23.73 -25.09 12.24
N GLU A 360 24.03 -23.78 12.18
CA GLU A 360 24.45 -22.97 13.34
C GLU A 360 23.39 -22.89 14.45
N ASN A 361 22.11 -23.05 14.10
CA ASN A 361 20.99 -23.05 15.05
C ASN A 361 20.58 -24.47 15.48
N LEU A 362 21.22 -25.51 14.93
CA LEU A 362 20.91 -26.90 15.19
C LEU A 362 21.48 -27.36 16.54
N GLN A 363 20.60 -27.50 17.54
CA GLN A 363 21.02 -28.01 18.85
C GLN A 363 21.27 -29.52 18.87
N LYS A 364 20.42 -30.30 18.17
CA LYS A 364 20.48 -31.76 18.17
C LYS A 364 19.81 -32.34 16.92
N VAL A 365 20.44 -33.37 16.33
CA VAL A 365 19.78 -34.27 15.37
C VAL A 365 19.44 -35.57 16.08
N VAL A 366 18.20 -36.04 15.91
CA VAL A 366 17.77 -37.36 16.39
C VAL A 366 17.35 -38.17 15.17
N VAL A 367 18.02 -39.30 14.96
CA VAL A 367 17.67 -40.29 13.93
C VAL A 367 17.04 -41.48 14.64
N GLU A 368 15.82 -41.83 14.25
CA GLU A 368 15.09 -42.97 14.80
C GLU A 368 14.82 -43.97 13.67
N VAL A 369 15.09 -45.25 13.93
CA VAL A 369 14.78 -46.35 12.99
C VAL A 369 13.58 -47.09 13.55
N TRP A 370 12.58 -47.34 12.71
CA TRP A 370 11.34 -48.01 13.08
C TRP A 370 11.18 -49.28 12.27
N ASP A 371 10.79 -50.37 12.92
CA ASP A 371 10.33 -51.58 12.23
C ASP A 371 8.91 -51.35 11.70
N GLU A 372 8.74 -51.39 10.38
CA GLU A 372 7.46 -51.19 9.72
C GLU A 372 6.41 -52.24 10.09
N LYS A 373 6.80 -53.48 10.39
CA LYS A 373 5.87 -54.56 10.71
C LYS A 373 5.49 -54.56 12.19
N GLY A 374 6.42 -54.17 13.06
CA GLY A 374 6.24 -54.19 14.50
C GLY A 374 5.84 -52.86 15.13
N GLY A 375 5.89 -51.75 14.38
CA GLY A 375 5.65 -50.39 14.90
C GLY A 375 6.59 -50.00 16.06
N THR A 376 7.68 -50.75 16.26
CA THR A 376 8.57 -50.63 17.40
C THR A 376 9.85 -49.91 16.98
N GLN A 377 10.24 -48.89 17.74
CA GLN A 377 11.50 -48.19 17.53
C GLN A 377 12.67 -49.15 17.79
N VAL A 378 13.55 -49.32 16.79
CA VAL A 378 14.76 -50.13 16.92
C VAL A 378 15.72 -49.39 17.87
N PRO A 379 16.12 -50.00 19.01
CA PRO A 379 17.02 -49.33 19.95
C PRO A 379 18.37 -49.06 19.28
N PRO A 380 18.95 -47.85 19.45
CA PRO A 380 20.21 -47.52 18.82
C PRO A 380 21.31 -48.46 19.31
N ARG A 381 21.86 -49.28 18.42
CA ARG A 381 23.10 -50.04 18.69
C ARG A 381 24.28 -49.06 18.69
N PRO A 382 25.25 -49.17 19.61
CA PRO A 382 26.36 -48.22 19.69
C PRO A 382 27.25 -48.35 18.46
N GLY A 383 27.17 -47.37 17.53
CA GLY A 383 27.95 -47.42 16.29
C GLY A 383 27.72 -46.27 15.29
N ILE A 384 27.34 -45.06 15.72
CA ILE A 384 27.28 -43.91 14.80
C ILE A 384 28.70 -43.38 14.55
N ARG A 385 29.24 -43.58 13.34
CA ARG A 385 30.51 -42.97 12.90
C ARG A 385 30.22 -41.80 11.94
N GLN A 386 30.54 -40.58 12.37
CA GLN A 386 30.69 -39.44 11.45
C GLN A 386 32.11 -39.44 10.86
N PRO A 387 32.31 -39.08 9.59
CA PRO A 387 33.66 -38.77 9.10
C PRO A 387 34.11 -37.45 9.75
N GLY A 388 35.09 -37.50 10.67
CA GLY A 388 35.81 -36.30 11.15
C GLY A 388 35.83 -35.95 12.65
N GLY A 389 35.16 -36.68 13.56
CA GLY A 389 35.23 -36.47 15.04
C GLY A 389 34.57 -35.16 15.57
N ARG A 390 34.05 -35.02 16.81
CA ARG A 390 34.00 -35.80 18.06
C ARG A 390 32.55 -36.02 18.53
N HIS A 391 32.35 -37.09 19.29
CA HIS A 391 31.08 -37.66 19.74
C HIS A 391 30.38 -36.91 20.89
N ALA A 392 29.04 -36.85 20.83
CA ALA A 392 28.13 -37.25 21.93
C ALA A 392 26.67 -37.36 21.44
N VAL A 393 26.16 -38.58 21.21
CA VAL A 393 24.71 -38.84 21.19
C VAL A 393 24.33 -39.34 22.58
N ARG A 394 23.80 -38.44 23.42
CA ARG A 394 23.17 -38.82 24.69
C ARG A 394 21.67 -39.04 24.44
N ALA A 395 21.23 -40.28 24.65
CA ALA A 395 19.82 -40.60 24.83
C ALA A 395 19.36 -39.96 26.15
N ALA A 396 18.51 -38.93 26.07
CA ALA A 396 17.86 -38.35 27.24
C ALA A 396 16.45 -38.95 27.32
N ARG A 397 16.10 -39.44 28.51
CA ARG A 397 14.75 -39.87 28.88
C ARG A 397 13.74 -38.72 28.68
N GLN A 398 12.53 -39.12 28.31
CA GLN A 398 11.37 -38.30 27.96
C GLN A 398 11.14 -37.10 28.89
N GLY A 399 10.95 -35.93 28.27
CA GLY A 399 10.24 -34.77 28.80
C GLY A 399 9.47 -34.13 27.64
N ALA A 400 8.20 -33.81 27.86
CA ALA A 400 7.20 -33.49 26.83
C ALA A 400 7.57 -32.26 25.97
N GLY A 401 7.51 -32.43 24.64
CA GLY A 401 7.66 -31.37 23.64
C GLY A 401 7.39 -31.93 22.24
N ARG A 402 6.60 -31.20 21.44
CA ARG A 402 6.03 -31.63 20.15
C ARG A 402 7.09 -32.19 19.18
N ARG A 403 6.82 -33.37 18.60
CA ARG A 403 7.71 -34.11 17.69
C ARG A 403 7.19 -34.03 16.25
N ALA A 404 8.07 -33.73 15.29
CA ALA A 404 7.84 -34.01 13.88
C ALA A 404 8.65 -35.26 13.51
N GLY A 405 7.96 -36.36 13.21
CA GLY A 405 8.57 -37.58 12.68
C GLY A 405 8.31 -37.67 11.18
N ILE A 406 9.32 -38.05 10.40
CA ILE A 406 9.17 -38.31 8.96
C ILE A 406 9.11 -39.83 8.80
N GLN A 407 7.98 -40.32 8.27
CA GLN A 407 7.70 -41.73 7.96
C GLN A 407 8.32 -42.08 6.59
N LEU A 408 9.10 -43.15 6.52
CA LEU A 408 9.61 -43.70 5.26
C LEU A 408 8.63 -44.76 4.72
N PRO A 409 8.47 -44.90 3.39
CA PRO A 409 7.82 -46.06 2.77
C PRO A 409 8.86 -47.16 2.50
N GLY A 410 8.64 -48.34 3.06
CA GLY A 410 9.48 -49.51 2.85
C GLY A 410 9.25 -50.14 1.49
N GLN A 411 10.36 -50.51 0.84
CA GLN A 411 10.34 -51.52 -0.19
C GLN A 411 10.86 -52.85 0.37
N SER A 412 10.04 -53.87 0.15
CA SER A 412 10.28 -55.28 0.43
C SER A 412 11.37 -55.87 -0.47
N GLY A 413 12.26 -56.67 0.11
CA GLY A 413 13.10 -57.63 -0.62
C GLY A 413 13.88 -58.48 0.37
N GLY A 414 13.67 -59.80 0.33
CA GLY A 414 14.36 -60.79 1.16
C GLY A 414 15.66 -61.28 0.56
#